data_AF-A0A976LH20-F1
#
_entry.id   AF-A0A976LH20-F1
#
_cell.length_a   1.000
_cell.length_b   1.000
_cell.length_c   1.000
_cell.angle_alpha   90.00
_cell.angle_beta   90.00
_cell.angle_gamma   90.00
#
_symmetry.space_group_name_H-M   'P 1'
#
loop_
_entity.id
_entity.type
_entity.pdbx_description
1 polymer ?
#
loop_
_entity_poly.entity_id
_entity_poly.type
_entity_poly.pdbx_seq_one_letter_code
_entity_poly.pdbx_strand_id
1 'polypeptide(L)'
;YKGGEVPIALNLAKRADRLAYRAVTAMKDATAIHGSRVIGWIGVDLILGDREDGRDDRVLEINPRITTSIVGLVELSHSSLIGAMIDLVEGSDSMADLVFQSGCRMRFDASGTVDRICDDDKVF
;
A
#
# COMPACT_ATOMS: atom_id res chain seq x y z
N TYR A 1 -7.82 -0.64 15.67
CA TYR A 1 -7.95 -0.78 14.21
C TYR A 1 -9.13 -1.70 13.90
N LYS A 2 -10.04 -1.34 12.99
CA LYS A 2 -11.25 -2.14 12.68
C LYS A 2 -11.21 -2.82 11.30
N GLY A 3 -10.18 -2.57 10.50
CA GLY A 3 -10.14 -2.95 9.10
C GLY A 3 -9.90 -1.77 8.18
N GLY A 4 -10.02 -2.02 6.88
CA GLY A 4 -9.85 -1.05 5.82
C GLY A 4 -10.48 -1.50 4.51
N GLU A 5 -10.29 -0.69 3.47
CA GLU A 5 -10.76 -0.97 2.12
C GLU A 5 -9.65 -0.59 1.12
N VAL A 6 -9.52 -1.38 0.05
CA VAL A 6 -8.58 -1.11 -1.05
C VAL A 6 -9.22 -1.47 -2.40
N PRO A 7 -9.12 -0.62 -3.44
CA PRO A 7 -8.48 0.69 -3.45
C PRO A 7 -9.34 1.78 -2.81
N ILE A 8 -8.70 2.83 -2.30
CA ILE A 8 -9.39 4.09 -1.92
C ILE A 8 -9.62 4.97 -3.16
N ALA A 9 -10.41 6.04 -3.02
CA ALA A 9 -10.69 6.98 -4.11
C ALA A 9 -9.40 7.51 -4.76
N LEU A 10 -9.39 7.64 -6.09
CA LEU A 10 -8.17 7.91 -6.87
C LEU A 10 -7.46 9.22 -6.47
N ASN A 11 -8.21 10.27 -6.13
CA ASN A 11 -7.64 11.54 -5.67
C ASN A 11 -6.92 11.38 -4.31
N LEU A 12 -7.50 10.58 -3.40
CA LEU A 12 -6.90 10.25 -2.12
C LEU A 12 -5.68 9.35 -2.30
N ALA A 13 -5.77 8.34 -3.18
CA ALA A 13 -4.66 7.45 -3.49
C ALA A 13 -3.42 8.21 -4.01
N LYS A 14 -3.59 9.15 -4.95
CA LYS A 14 -2.49 9.98 -5.47
C LYS A 14 -1.84 10.84 -4.38
N ARG A 15 -2.62 11.35 -3.44
CA ARG A 15 -2.11 12.15 -2.31
C ARG A 15 -1.37 11.28 -1.31
N ALA A 16 -1.96 10.12 -0.98
CA ALA A 16 -1.34 9.12 -0.12
C ALA A 16 0.00 8.65 -0.68
N ASP A 17 0.05 8.29 -1.96
CA ASP A 17 1.27 7.85 -2.65
C ASP A 17 2.38 8.90 -2.58
N ARG A 18 2.07 10.15 -2.95
CA ARG A 18 3.04 11.26 -2.88
C ARG A 18 3.57 11.49 -1.46
N LEU A 19 2.72 11.41 -0.44
CA LEU A 19 3.15 11.61 0.94
C LEU A 19 3.94 10.40 1.47
N ALA A 20 3.50 9.18 1.18
CA ALA A 20 4.20 7.95 1.55
C ALA A 20 5.59 7.89 0.92
N TYR A 21 5.72 8.24 -0.36
CA TYR A 21 7.01 8.29 -1.05
C TYR A 21 7.99 9.23 -0.35
N ARG A 22 7.55 10.44 0.01
CA ARG A 22 8.36 11.40 0.77
C ARG A 22 8.75 10.88 2.15
N ALA A 23 7.82 10.25 2.86
CA ALA A 23 8.05 9.68 4.19
C ALA A 23 9.10 8.56 4.14
N VAL A 24 8.95 7.63 3.20
CA VAL A 24 9.89 6.52 2.97
C VAL A 24 11.26 7.04 2.56
N THR A 25 11.32 8.07 1.71
CA THR A 25 12.59 8.68 1.29
C THR A 25 13.31 9.31 2.49
N ALA A 26 12.61 10.10 3.30
CA ALA A 26 13.18 10.69 4.50
C ALA A 26 13.66 9.63 5.51
N MET A 27 12.91 8.53 5.68
CA MET A 27 13.33 7.40 6.51
C MET A 27 14.61 6.72 5.97
N LYS A 28 14.69 6.51 4.65
CA LYS A 28 15.89 5.96 4.01
C LYS A 28 17.11 6.83 4.28
N ASP A 29 16.98 8.14 4.08
CA ASP A 29 18.08 9.08 4.31
C ASP A 29 18.52 9.09 5.78
N ALA A 30 17.56 9.09 6.71
CA ALA A 30 17.83 9.09 8.15
C ALA A 30 18.46 7.77 8.65
N THR A 31 18.24 6.65 7.97
CA THR A 31 18.79 5.33 8.36
C THR A 31 20.09 5.01 7.62
N ALA A 32 20.33 5.62 6.46
CA ALA A 32 21.56 5.44 5.69
C ALA A 32 22.81 5.87 6.46
N ILE A 33 22.72 6.89 7.32
CA ILE A 33 23.83 7.33 8.18
C ILE A 33 24.30 6.24 9.16
N HIS A 34 23.46 5.24 9.41
CA HIS A 34 23.74 4.09 10.27
C HIS A 34 24.09 2.82 9.48
N GLY A 35 24.36 2.94 8.16
CA GLY A 35 24.68 1.81 7.29
C GLY A 35 23.51 0.85 7.05
N SER A 36 22.28 1.25 7.43
CA SER A 36 21.09 0.43 7.24
C SER A 36 20.59 0.52 5.80
N ARG A 37 20.23 -0.63 5.22
CA ARG A 37 19.57 -0.71 3.91
C ARG A 37 18.09 -0.98 4.11
N VAL A 38 17.25 -0.08 3.64
CA VAL A 38 15.80 -0.26 3.63
C VAL A 38 15.41 -1.00 2.35
N ILE A 39 14.90 -2.22 2.49
CA ILE A 39 14.46 -3.10 1.40
C ILE A 39 13.23 -3.89 1.83
N GLY A 40 12.32 -4.15 0.90
CA GLY A 40 11.08 -4.90 1.15
C GLY A 40 9.87 -4.01 1.42
N TRP A 41 8.94 -4.51 2.22
CA TRP A 41 7.65 -3.85 2.49
C TRP A 41 7.75 -2.75 3.54
N ILE A 42 7.09 -1.62 3.27
CA ILE A 42 6.91 -0.53 4.23
C ILE A 42 5.45 -0.11 4.21
N GLY A 43 4.74 -0.31 5.32
CA GLY A 43 3.44 0.31 5.55
C GLY A 43 3.63 1.76 5.97
N VAL A 44 2.78 2.67 5.48
CA VAL A 44 2.76 4.07 5.92
C VAL A 44 1.34 4.44 6.28
N ASP A 45 1.13 4.80 7.55
CA ASP A 45 -0.18 5.22 8.03
C ASP A 45 -0.30 6.74 7.90
N LEU A 46 -1.36 7.17 7.23
CA LEU A 46 -1.57 8.56 6.85
C LEU A 46 -2.93 9.06 7.33
N ILE A 47 -2.99 10.35 7.63
CA ILE A 47 -4.24 11.10 7.73
C ILE A 47 -4.30 12.01 6.51
N LEU A 48 -5.32 11.84 5.67
CA LEU A 48 -5.56 12.70 4.52
C LEU A 48 -6.58 13.77 4.92
N GLY A 49 -6.17 15.04 4.88
CA GLY A 49 -7.02 16.16 5.30
C GLY A 49 -8.04 16.60 4.25
N ASP A 50 -8.87 17.58 4.58
CA ASP A 50 -9.95 18.04 3.69
C ASP A 50 -9.44 18.84 2.49
N ARG A 51 -8.28 19.49 2.62
CA ARG A 51 -7.70 20.29 1.54
C ARG A 51 -7.23 19.42 0.37
N GLU A 52 -7.73 19.72 -0.82
CA GLU A 52 -7.35 19.03 -2.05
C GLU A 52 -5.86 19.17 -2.41
N ASP A 53 -5.23 20.27 -1.98
CA ASP A 53 -3.79 20.50 -2.17
C ASP A 53 -2.89 19.63 -1.28
N GLY A 54 -3.48 18.87 -0.35
CA GLY A 54 -2.79 17.95 0.55
C GLY A 54 -1.95 18.63 1.63
N ARG A 55 -2.08 19.95 1.84
CA ARG A 55 -1.34 20.66 2.91
C ARG A 55 -1.75 20.22 4.31
N ASP A 56 -2.91 19.58 4.45
CA ASP A 56 -3.39 19.02 5.71
C ASP A 56 -3.07 17.52 5.86
N ASP A 57 -2.39 16.92 4.88
CA ASP A 57 -2.00 15.51 4.96
C ASP A 57 -0.86 15.32 5.97
N ARG A 58 -0.96 14.28 6.79
CA ARG A 58 0.01 13.97 7.85
C ARG A 58 0.41 12.50 7.79
N VAL A 59 1.69 12.25 8.02
CA VAL A 59 2.19 10.90 8.33
C VAL A 59 1.98 10.67 9.81
N LEU A 60 1.36 9.55 10.16
CA LEU A 60 1.15 9.13 11.55
C LEU A 60 2.22 8.14 11.99
N GLU A 61 2.47 7.11 11.18
CA GLU A 61 3.36 6.01 11.50
C GLU A 61 4.04 5.46 10.23
N ILE A 62 5.27 4.99 10.35
CA ILE A 62 5.96 4.20 9.33
C ILE A 62 6.23 2.82 9.92
N ASN A 63 5.75 1.79 9.22
CA ASN A 63 5.82 0.40 9.59
C ASN A 63 6.80 -0.34 8.65
N PRO A 64 8.08 -0.51 9.00
CA PRO A 64 9.05 -1.27 8.21
C PRO A 64 8.83 -2.80 8.36
N ARG A 65 7.58 -3.22 8.19
CA ARG A 65 7.09 -4.59 8.32
C ARG A 65 5.77 -4.72 7.57
N ILE A 66 5.38 -5.96 7.27
CA ILE A 66 4.05 -6.26 6.75
C ILE A 66 2.97 -5.75 7.73
N THR A 67 1.94 -5.13 7.16
CA THR A 67 0.77 -4.60 7.86
C THR A 67 -0.48 -5.38 7.46
N THR A 68 -1.54 -5.34 8.27
CA THR A 68 -2.80 -6.06 8.01
C THR A 68 -3.39 -5.76 6.63
N SER A 69 -3.17 -4.57 6.08
CA SER A 69 -3.57 -4.20 4.71
C SER A 69 -3.08 -5.15 3.61
N ILE A 70 -2.06 -5.98 3.88
CA ILE A 70 -1.59 -6.99 2.94
C ILE A 70 -2.69 -7.98 2.55
N VAL A 71 -3.65 -8.31 3.43
CA VAL A 71 -4.69 -9.31 3.12
C VAL A 71 -5.60 -8.81 1.99
N GLY A 72 -5.97 -7.52 2.03
CA GLY A 72 -6.75 -6.89 0.96
C GLY A 72 -5.93 -6.74 -0.32
N LEU A 73 -4.64 -6.42 -0.22
CA LEU A 73 -3.75 -6.28 -1.38
C LEU A 73 -3.44 -7.61 -2.06
N VAL A 74 -3.30 -8.70 -1.31
CA VAL A 74 -3.15 -10.06 -1.85
C VAL A 74 -4.40 -10.45 -2.63
N GLU A 75 -5.59 -10.22 -2.08
CA GLU A 75 -6.84 -10.49 -2.79
C GLU A 75 -7.06 -9.58 -4.00
N LEU A 76 -6.55 -8.35 -3.97
CA LEU A 76 -6.60 -7.43 -5.11
C LEU A 76 -5.55 -7.76 -6.20
N SER A 77 -4.47 -8.46 -5.85
CA SER A 77 -3.35 -8.72 -6.75
C SER A 77 -3.55 -10.03 -7.53
N HIS A 78 -3.25 -10.01 -8.83
CA HIS A 78 -3.05 -11.23 -9.62
C HIS A 78 -1.64 -11.82 -9.43
N SER A 79 -0.71 -11.03 -8.89
CA SER A 79 0.69 -11.41 -8.66
C SER A 79 0.95 -11.72 -7.19
N SER A 80 1.94 -12.59 -6.90
CA SER A 80 2.36 -12.88 -5.53
C SER A 80 3.16 -11.71 -4.94
N LEU A 81 2.56 -10.96 -4.01
CA LEU A 81 3.25 -9.87 -3.31
C LEU A 81 4.43 -10.37 -2.47
N ILE A 82 4.29 -11.55 -1.88
CA ILE A 82 5.38 -12.21 -1.13
C ILE A 82 6.51 -12.62 -2.08
N GLY A 83 6.16 -13.19 -3.24
CA GLY A 83 7.13 -13.56 -4.27
C GLY A 83 7.93 -12.35 -4.73
N ALA A 84 7.25 -11.24 -5.04
CA ALA A 84 7.90 -10.02 -5.49
C ALA A 84 8.84 -9.41 -4.41
N MET A 85 8.55 -9.60 -3.12
CA MET A 85 9.47 -9.23 -2.04
C MET A 85 10.71 -10.12 -1.96
N ILE A 86 10.56 -11.43 -2.17
CA ILE A 86 11.67 -12.39 -2.21
C ILE A 86 12.59 -12.04 -3.37
N ASP A 87 12.01 -11.90 -4.57
CA ASP A 87 12.73 -11.55 -5.79
C ASP A 87 13.52 -10.25 -5.63
N LEU A 88 12.92 -9.21 -5.02
CA LEU A 88 13.57 -7.95 -4.73
C LEU A 88 14.82 -8.12 -3.84
N VAL A 89 14.75 -8.99 -2.83
CA VAL A 89 15.88 -9.27 -1.93
C VAL A 89 16.97 -10.08 -2.63
N GLU A 90 16.59 -10.97 -3.55
CA GLU A 90 17.52 -11.76 -4.38
C GLU A 90 18.17 -10.93 -5.50
N GLY A 91 17.70 -9.70 -5.74
CA GLY A 91 18.22 -8.80 -6.78
C GLY A 91 17.59 -9.03 -8.16
N SER A 92 16.46 -9.73 -8.21
CA SER A 92 15.62 -9.88 -9.40
C SER A 92 14.71 -8.65 -9.57
N ASP A 93 14.51 -8.21 -10.81
CA ASP A 93 13.79 -6.97 -11.13
C ASP A 93 12.28 -7.19 -11.43
N SER A 94 11.66 -8.19 -10.79
CA SER A 94 10.28 -8.64 -11.05
C SER A 94 9.19 -7.78 -10.42
N MET A 95 9.54 -6.67 -9.76
CA MET A 95 8.57 -5.67 -9.28
C MET A 95 7.73 -5.08 -10.41
N ALA A 96 8.23 -5.11 -11.65
CA ALA A 96 7.51 -4.66 -12.85
C ALA A 96 6.27 -5.51 -13.20
N ASP A 97 6.13 -6.70 -12.61
CA ASP A 97 5.09 -7.68 -12.93
C ASP A 97 3.92 -7.70 -11.92
N LEU A 98 3.86 -6.72 -11.00
CA LEU A 98 2.72 -6.60 -10.10
C LEU A 98 1.47 -6.12 -10.84
N VAL A 99 0.48 -7.01 -10.96
CA VAL A 99 -0.80 -6.72 -11.60
C VAL A 99 -1.90 -6.74 -10.54
N PHE A 100 -2.69 -5.67 -10.49
CA PHE A 100 -3.84 -5.56 -9.60
C PHE A 100 -5.14 -5.54 -10.40
N GLN A 101 -6.15 -6.27 -9.93
CA GLN A 101 -7.47 -6.26 -10.54
C GLN A 101 -8.15 -4.90 -10.37
N SER A 102 -8.99 -4.54 -11.34
CA SER A 102 -9.80 -3.32 -11.32
C SER A 102 -11.28 -3.67 -11.30
N GLY A 103 -12.15 -2.71 -10.98
CA GLY A 103 -13.61 -2.94 -10.88
C GLY A 103 -14.08 -3.64 -9.60
N CYS A 104 -13.15 -4.04 -8.73
CA CYS A 104 -13.45 -4.59 -7.41
C CYS A 104 -12.71 -3.83 -6.31
N ARG A 105 -13.29 -3.87 -5.11
CA ARG A 105 -12.71 -3.37 -3.85
C ARG A 105 -12.71 -4.50 -2.84
N MET A 106 -11.65 -4.56 -2.04
CA MET A 106 -11.49 -5.52 -0.96
C MET A 106 -11.69 -4.79 0.35
N ARG A 107 -12.74 -5.14 1.08
CA ARG A 107 -12.92 -4.72 2.47
C ARG A 107 -12.35 -5.79 3.36
N PHE A 108 -11.51 -5.43 4.30
CA PHE A 108 -10.91 -6.37 5.22
C PHE A 108 -11.03 -5.89 6.65
N ASP A 109 -11.14 -6.82 7.59
CA ASP A 109 -11.28 -6.51 9.01
C ASP A 109 -9.98 -6.76 9.81
N ALA A 110 -10.04 -6.54 11.12
CA ALA A 110 -8.91 -6.76 12.02
C ALA A 110 -8.56 -8.26 12.21
N SER A 111 -9.46 -9.19 11.85
CA SER A 111 -9.20 -10.64 11.88
C SER A 111 -8.49 -11.14 10.61
N GLY A 112 -8.45 -10.31 9.56
CA GLY A 112 -7.88 -10.66 8.27
C GLY A 112 -8.90 -11.28 7.31
N THR A 113 -10.17 -11.29 7.67
CA THR A 113 -11.26 -11.69 6.76
C THR A 113 -11.41 -10.63 5.68
N VAL A 114 -11.63 -11.05 4.43
CA VAL A 114 -11.74 -10.17 3.26
C VAL A 114 -13.06 -10.42 2.53
N ASP A 115 -13.83 -9.35 2.34
CA ASP A 115 -15.01 -9.31 1.49
C ASP A 115 -14.66 -8.66 0.15
N ARG A 116 -14.94 -9.38 -0.93
CA ARG A 116 -14.80 -8.87 -2.30
C ARG A 116 -16.09 -8.18 -2.73
N ILE A 117 -15.97 -6.91 -3.13
CA ILE A 117 -17.08 -6.08 -3.60
C ILE A 117 -16.75 -5.65 -5.03
N CYS A 118 -17.35 -6.30 -6.02
CA CYS A 118 -17.22 -5.91 -7.43
C CYS A 118 -18.46 -5.14 -7.86
N ASP A 119 -18.31 -4.18 -8.75
CA ASP A 119 -19.47 -3.61 -9.43
C ASP A 119 -20.07 -4.74 -10.29
N ASP A 120 -21.33 -5.13 -10.03
CA ASP A 120 -22.02 -6.13 -10.85
C ASP A 120 -21.91 -5.72 -12.31
N ASP A 121 -21.49 -6.66 -13.17
CA ASP A 121 -21.46 -6.51 -14.62
C ASP A 121 -22.72 -5.76 -15.07
N LYS A 122 -22.57 -4.48 -15.44
CA LYS A 122 -23.52 -3.87 -16.34
C LYS A 122 -23.36 -4.65 -17.63
N VAL A 123 -24.23 -5.64 -17.80
CA VAL A 123 -24.59 -6.22 -19.07
C VAL A 123 -24.94 -5.04 -19.98
N PHE A 124 -24.00 -4.65 -20.83
CA PHE A 124 -24.24 -3.75 -21.96
C PHE A 124 -24.80 -4.58 -23.12
#